data_AF-A0A7W4YGE8-F1
#
_entry.id   AF-A0A7W4YGE8-F1
#
_cell.length_a   1.000
_cell.length_b   1.000
_cell.length_c   1.000
_cell.angle_alpha   90.00
_cell.angle_beta   90.00
_cell.angle_gamma   90.00
#
_symmetry.space_group_name_H-M   'P 1'
#
loop_
_entity.id
_entity.type
_entity.pdbx_description
1 polymer ?
#
loop_
_entity_poly.entity_id
_entity_poly.type
_entity_poly.pdbx_seq_one_letter_code
_entity_poly.pdbx_strand_id
1 'polypeptide(L)'
;MTTAALAELLLDASLRLSTLPDPDPVQPPGTEGLTTLLGWVKWIGLAVCVLGLIAAGTMMAIQSRRGEGGEHAGKIGMALGGVIIISAATSLVGFFV
;
A
#
# COMPACT_ATOMS: atom_id res chain seq x y z
N MET A 1 -16.63 23.61 -40.84
CA MET A 1 -17.62 24.44 -40.11
C MET A 1 -18.24 23.70 -38.93
N THR A 2 -18.55 22.40 -39.05
CA THR A 2 -19.11 21.59 -37.95
C THR A 2 -18.09 21.12 -36.92
N THR A 3 -16.83 20.88 -37.31
CA THR A 3 -15.76 20.43 -36.41
C THR A 3 -15.32 21.49 -35.39
N ALA A 4 -15.35 22.77 -35.76
CA ALA A 4 -15.06 23.88 -34.84
C ALA A 4 -16.14 24.03 -33.77
N ALA A 5 -17.42 23.90 -34.13
CA ALA A 5 -18.53 23.95 -33.17
C ALA A 5 -18.48 22.82 -32.14
N LEU A 6 -18.01 21.63 -32.54
CA LEU A 6 -17.80 20.51 -31.62
C LEU A 6 -16.63 20.78 -30.65
N ALA A 7 -15.56 21.46 -31.09
CA ALA A 7 -14.42 21.81 -30.24
C ALA A 7 -14.80 22.85 -29.18
N GLU A 8 -15.57 23.87 -29.55
CA GLU A 8 -16.10 24.88 -28.61
C GLU A 8 -17.03 24.24 -27.58
N LEU A 9 -17.94 23.36 -28.01
CA LEU A 9 -18.84 22.64 -27.11
C LEU A 9 -18.08 21.72 -26.13
N LEU A 10 -17.01 21.06 -26.59
CA LEU A 10 -16.15 20.21 -25.75
C LEU A 10 -15.37 21.04 -24.72
N LEU A 11 -14.89 22.21 -25.12
CA LEU A 11 -14.15 23.13 -24.25
C LEU A 11 -15.07 23.73 -23.18
N ASP A 12 -16.28 24.16 -23.56
CA ASP A 12 -17.30 24.61 -22.61
C ASP A 12 -17.72 23.49 -21.66
N ALA A 13 -17.95 22.27 -22.15
CA ALA A 13 -18.29 21.13 -21.31
C ALA A 13 -17.16 20.77 -20.32
N SER A 14 -15.91 20.78 -20.78
CA SER A 14 -14.70 20.61 -19.96
C SER A 14 -14.59 21.69 -18.90
N LEU A 15 -14.79 22.96 -19.28
CA LEU A 15 -14.74 24.09 -18.36
C LEU A 15 -15.84 23.96 -17.31
N ARG A 16 -17.05 23.59 -17.70
CA ARG A 16 -18.17 23.34 -16.77
C ARG A 16 -17.87 22.22 -15.80
N LEU A 17 -17.28 21.12 -16.26
CA LEU A 17 -16.88 19.99 -15.43
C LEU A 17 -15.73 20.38 -14.47
N SER A 18 -14.78 21.20 -14.90
CA SER A 18 -13.69 21.72 -14.06
C SER A 18 -14.12 22.78 -13.06
N THR A 19 -15.24 23.49 -13.32
CA THR A 19 -15.85 24.43 -12.37
C THR A 19 -16.82 23.77 -11.40
N LEU A 20 -17.15 22.49 -11.58
CA LEU A 20 -17.80 21.77 -10.49
C LEU A 20 -16.78 21.70 -9.35
N PRO A 21 -17.10 22.25 -8.18
CA PRO A 21 -16.32 21.97 -7.00
C PRO A 21 -16.37 20.45 -6.80
N ASP A 22 -15.24 19.78 -6.97
CA ASP A 22 -15.07 18.39 -6.58
C ASP A 22 -14.91 18.43 -5.05
N PRO A 23 -15.94 18.05 -4.27
CA PRO A 23 -15.75 17.96 -2.84
C PRO A 23 -14.75 16.84 -2.62
N ASP A 24 -13.61 17.17 -2.00
CA ASP A 24 -12.69 16.14 -1.50
C ASP A 24 -13.53 15.07 -0.79
N PRO A 25 -13.18 13.78 -0.90
CA PRO A 25 -13.82 12.71 -0.14
C PRO A 25 -13.66 12.97 1.37
N VAL A 26 -14.54 13.81 1.94
CA VAL A 26 -14.51 14.17 3.34
C VAL A 26 -15.14 13.02 4.11
N GLN A 27 -14.34 12.43 4.98
CA GLN A 27 -14.78 11.35 5.84
C GLN A 27 -16.02 11.79 6.66
N PRO A 28 -17.09 10.97 6.73
CA PRO A 28 -18.27 11.32 7.51
C PRO A 28 -17.91 11.54 8.99
N PRO A 29 -18.44 12.60 9.65
CA PRO A 29 -18.16 12.87 11.06
C PRO A 29 -18.54 11.64 11.92
N GLY A 30 -17.58 11.15 12.70
CA GLY A 30 -17.71 9.94 13.54
C GLY A 30 -16.77 8.79 13.17
N THR A 31 -16.12 8.81 12.00
CA THR A 31 -15.13 7.78 11.60
C THR A 31 -13.67 8.16 11.87
N GLU A 32 -13.38 9.34 12.42
CA GLU A 32 -12.03 9.79 12.78
C GLU A 32 -11.26 8.80 13.66
N GLY A 33 -11.98 8.11 14.56
CA GLY A 33 -11.40 7.07 15.40
C GLY A 33 -10.90 5.86 14.60
N LEU A 34 -11.59 5.48 13.52
CA LEU A 34 -11.19 4.37 12.65
C LEU A 34 -9.96 4.75 11.82
N THR A 35 -9.90 5.96 11.28
CA THR A 35 -8.74 6.47 10.52
C THR A 35 -7.51 6.59 11.41
N THR A 36 -7.70 7.07 12.65
CA THR A 36 -6.62 7.14 13.65
C THR A 36 -6.11 5.74 14.00
N LEU A 37 -7.01 4.78 14.25
CA LEU A 37 -6.65 3.39 14.55
C LEU A 37 -5.93 2.73 13.37
N LEU A 38 -6.45 2.87 12.14
CA LEU A 38 -5.82 2.40 10.91
C LEU A 38 -4.43 3.02 10.71
N GLY A 39 -4.27 4.30 11.05
CA GLY A 39 -2.98 5.00 11.07
C GLY A 39 -1.98 4.33 12.02
N TRP A 40 -2.38 4.05 13.26
CA TRP A 40 -1.53 3.33 14.22
C TRP A 40 -1.19 1.91 13.75
N VAL A 41 -2.18 1.19 13.22
CA VAL A 41 -2.01 -0.17 12.68
C VAL A 41 -1.02 -0.18 11.52
N LYS A 42 -1.06 0.81 10.62
CA LYS A 42 -0.08 0.97 9.52
C LYS A 42 1.35 1.05 10.06
N TRP A 43 1.59 1.91 11.03
CA TRP A 43 2.93 2.11 11.60
C TRP A 43 3.42 0.89 12.38
N ILE A 44 2.55 0.27 13.18
CA ILE A 44 2.87 -0.96 13.91
C ILE A 44 3.15 -2.11 12.93
N GLY A 45 2.31 -2.28 11.90
CA GLY A 45 2.49 -3.30 10.87
C GLY A 45 3.81 -3.14 10.11
N LEU A 46 4.16 -1.91 9.75
CA LEU A 46 5.45 -1.60 9.10
C LEU A 46 6.63 -1.94 10.03
N ALA A 47 6.56 -1.56 11.30
CA ALA A 47 7.61 -1.87 12.28
C ALA A 47 7.80 -3.40 12.48
N VAL A 48 6.71 -4.15 12.61
CA VAL A 48 6.75 -5.62 12.74
C VAL A 48 7.28 -6.28 11.46
N CYS A 49 6.90 -5.77 10.28
CA CYS A 49 7.41 -6.24 9.00
C CYS A 49 8.94 -6.13 8.93
N VAL A 50 9.48 -4.97 9.28
CA VAL A 50 10.92 -4.71 9.28
C VAL A 50 11.66 -5.62 10.26
N LEU A 51 11.13 -5.80 11.48
CA LEU A 51 11.68 -6.73 12.46
C LEU A 51 11.70 -8.18 11.94
N GLY A 52 10.63 -8.63 11.30
CA GLY A 52 10.55 -9.96 10.68
C GLY A 52 11.57 -10.16 9.56
N LEU A 53 11.76 -9.14 8.72
CA LEU A 53 12.75 -9.16 7.62
C LEU A 53 14.18 -9.29 8.15
N ILE A 54 14.50 -8.54 9.21
CA ILE A 54 15.82 -8.57 9.85
C ILE A 54 16.07 -9.95 10.49
N ALA A 55 15.09 -10.52 11.18
CA ALA A 55 15.20 -11.86 11.79
C ALA A 55 15.41 -12.96 10.73
N ALA A 56 14.68 -12.89 9.61
CA ALA A 56 14.84 -13.81 8.50
C ALA A 56 16.23 -13.70 7.84
N GLY A 57 16.68 -12.47 7.57
CA GLY A 57 17.98 -12.19 6.97
C GLY A 57 19.15 -12.62 7.87
N THR A 58 19.05 -12.38 9.18
CA THR A 58 20.07 -12.81 10.14
C THR A 58 20.17 -14.32 10.27
N MET A 59 19.05 -15.06 10.30
CA MET A 59 19.09 -16.52 10.27
C MET A 59 19.71 -17.08 8.98
N MET A 60 19.43 -16.45 7.83
CA MET A 60 20.03 -16.83 6.54
C MET A 60 21.54 -16.58 6.51
N ALA A 61 22.00 -15.45 7.07
CA ALA A 61 23.42 -15.11 7.15
C ALA A 61 24.23 -16.04 8.07
N ILE A 62 23.60 -16.68 9.06
CA ILE A 62 24.23 -17.67 9.93
C ILE A 62 24.31 -19.03 9.24
N GLN A 63 23.22 -19.48 8.60
CA GLN A 63 23.18 -20.78 7.93
C GLN A 63 24.01 -20.85 6.64
N SER A 64 24.19 -19.72 5.95
CA SER A 64 25.05 -19.65 4.75
C SER A 64 26.50 -20.08 5.02
N ARG A 65 26.94 -20.12 6.29
CA ARG A 65 28.31 -20.46 6.68
C ARG A 65 28.53 -21.95 6.93
N ARG A 66 27.46 -22.75 7.02
CA ARG A 66 27.49 -24.16 7.43
C ARG A 66 27.34 -25.16 6.27
N GLY A 67 27.07 -24.71 5.05
CA GLY A 67 27.01 -25.58 3.86
C GLY A 67 25.74 -26.44 3.74
N GLU A 68 24.75 -26.29 4.64
CA GLU A 68 23.52 -27.08 4.72
C GLU A 68 22.30 -26.34 4.11
N GLY A 69 22.46 -25.74 2.93
CA GLY A 69 21.47 -24.81 2.37
C GLY A 69 20.10 -25.43 2.00
N GLY A 70 20.06 -26.73 1.70
CA GLY A 70 18.86 -27.41 1.18
C GLY A 70 17.72 -27.55 2.20
N GLU A 71 18.03 -27.87 3.45
CA GLU A 71 17.00 -28.07 4.49
C GLU A 71 16.54 -26.74 5.12
N HIS A 72 17.37 -25.71 5.05
CA HIS A 72 17.07 -24.38 5.59
C HIS A 72 16.43 -23.43 4.57
N ALA A 73 16.58 -23.68 3.27
CA ALA A 73 15.89 -22.94 2.21
C ALA A 73 14.35 -22.96 2.38
N GLY A 74 13.78 -24.06 2.87
CA GLY A 74 12.34 -24.15 3.19
C GLY A 74 11.91 -23.17 4.30
N LYS A 75 12.72 -23.01 5.35
CA LYS A 75 12.46 -22.03 6.43
C LYS A 75 12.61 -20.58 5.93
N ILE A 76 13.55 -20.34 5.02
CA ILE A 76 13.77 -19.02 4.40
C ILE A 76 12.62 -18.67 3.44
N GLY A 77 12.13 -19.63 2.65
CA GLY A 77 10.95 -19.45 1.78
C GLY A 77 9.69 -19.12 2.57
N MET A 78 9.51 -19.74 3.74
CA MET A 78 8.38 -19.45 4.63
C MET A 78 8.45 -18.03 5.23
N ALA A 79 9.65 -17.53 5.53
CA ALA A 79 9.85 -16.14 5.96
C ALA A 79 9.59 -15.14 4.84
N LEU A 80 10.07 -15.41 3.62
CA LEU A 80 9.78 -14.60 2.42
C LEU A 80 8.27 -14.55 2.12
N GLY A 81 7.58 -15.69 2.25
CA GLY A 81 6.12 -15.75 2.11
C GLY A 81 5.39 -14.84 3.11
N GLY A 82 5.84 -14.82 4.37
CA GLY A 82 5.28 -13.93 5.40
C GLY A 82 5.47 -12.44 5.06
N VAL A 83 6.63 -12.05 4.54
CA VAL A 83 6.93 -10.67 4.16
C VAL A 83 6.05 -10.19 3.00
N ILE A 84 5.81 -11.06 2.02
CA ILE A 84 4.94 -10.75 0.87
C ILE A 84 3.51 -10.46 1.35
N ILE A 85 2.99 -11.27 2.28
CA ILE A 85 1.63 -11.09 2.84
C ILE A 85 1.54 -9.78 3.63
N ILE A 86 2.53 -9.45 4.46
CA ILE A 86 2.53 -8.21 5.25
C ILE A 86 2.65 -6.98 4.33
N SER A 87 3.45 -7.06 3.26
CA SER A 87 3.57 -5.98 2.28
C SER A 87 2.25 -5.73 1.53
N ALA A 88 1.53 -6.80 1.16
CA ALA A 88 0.20 -6.71 0.56
C ALA A 88 -0.83 -6.09 1.51
N ALA A 89 -0.84 -6.49 2.78
CA ALA A 89 -1.72 -5.90 3.80
C ALA A 89 -1.46 -4.41 4.01
N THR A 90 -0.19 -3.99 4.00
CA THR A 90 0.20 -2.58 4.17
C THR A 90 -0.29 -1.71 3.02
N SER A 91 -0.23 -2.21 1.77
CA SER A 91 -0.77 -1.50 0.60
C SER A 91 -2.29 -1.32 0.68
N LEU A 92 -3.02 -2.30 1.22
CA LEU A 92 -4.47 -2.19 1.42
C LEU A 92 -4.82 -1.10 2.44
N VAL A 93 -4.08 -1.02 3.55
CA VAL A 93 -4.30 0.04 4.56
C VAL A 93 -3.98 1.42 4.00
N GLY A 94 -2.93 1.54 3.18
CA GLY A 94 -2.58 2.79 2.50
C GLY A 94 -3.57 3.23 1.41
N PHE A 95 -4.49 2.36 0.99
CA PHE A 95 -5.58 2.73 0.06
C PHE A 95 -6.79 3.33 0.80
N PHE A 96 -7.00 2.96 2.07
CA PHE A 96 -8.13 3.44 2.89
C PHE A 96 -7.83 4.70 3.72
N VAL A 97 -6.57 5.12 3.78
CA VAL A 97 -6.06 6.33 4.44
C VAL A 97 -5.60 7.31 3.38
#